data_AF-A0A521ZMX7-F1
#
_entry.id   AF-A0A521ZMX7-F1
#
_cell.length_a   1.000
_cell.length_b   1.000
_cell.length_c   1.000
_cell.angle_alpha   90.00
_cell.angle_beta   90.00
_cell.angle_gamma   90.00
#
_symmetry.space_group_name_H-M   'P 1'
#
loop_
_entity.id
_entity.type
_entity.pdbx_description
1 polymer ?
#
loop_
_entity_poly.entity_id
_entity_poly.type
_entity_poly.pdbx_seq_one_letter_code
_entity_poly.pdbx_strand_id
1 'polypeptide(L)'
;MPWGHHVGRPVARRPVRQERTMQPAEGPRPWRFSTLLAAPHRLSFFTAACVMSAAALWWWVEMLARSGAWPSLATAVPSTFVHPVVMSLGFMPLFFSGFLFTAGPKWLQMGEVQARAIAPGVLTTGAGWLALLCG
;
A
#
# COMPACT_ATOMS: atom_id res chain seq x y z
N MET A 1 66.42 35.18 7.81
CA MET A 1 65.59 34.01 7.49
C MET A 1 65.75 32.96 8.58
N PRO A 2 64.76 32.72 9.46
CA PRO A 2 64.74 31.53 10.30
C PRO A 2 63.64 30.56 9.85
N TRP A 3 64.04 29.35 9.47
CA TRP A 3 63.16 28.26 9.05
C TRP A 3 62.54 27.58 10.28
N GLY A 4 61.22 27.63 10.40
CA GLY A 4 60.47 26.95 11.46
C GLY A 4 60.34 25.45 11.19
N HIS A 5 60.65 24.64 12.20
CA HIS A 5 60.49 23.19 12.20
C HIS A 5 59.01 22.81 12.08
N HIS A 6 58.62 22.22 10.95
CA HIS A 6 57.30 21.63 10.76
C HIS A 6 57.19 20.31 11.55
N VAL A 7 56.58 20.37 12.73
CA VAL A 7 56.16 19.20 13.50
C VAL A 7 55.05 18.49 12.72
N GLY A 8 55.32 17.26 12.25
CA GLY A 8 54.35 16.44 11.54
C GLY A 8 53.13 16.15 12.41
N ARG A 9 51.94 16.54 11.93
CA ARG A 9 50.68 16.20 12.59
C ARG A 9 50.43 14.69 12.49
N PRO A 10 50.02 14.01 13.58
CA PRO A 10 49.64 12.61 13.51
C PRO A 10 48.44 12.43 12.57
N VAL A 11 48.62 11.60 11.55
CA VAL A 11 47.57 11.24 10.60
C VAL A 11 46.55 10.39 11.36
N ALA A 12 45.33 10.93 11.54
CA ALA A 12 44.22 10.19 12.11
C ALA A 12 43.97 8.93 11.27
N ARG A 13 44.12 7.75 11.88
CA ARG A 13 43.83 6.47 11.22
C ARG A 13 42.35 6.46 10.82
N ARG A 14 42.07 6.40 9.52
CA ARG A 14 40.72 6.14 9.02
C ARG A 14 40.21 4.85 9.65
N PRO A 15 38.95 4.81 10.15
CA PRO A 15 38.39 3.56 10.63
C PRO A 15 38.40 2.55 9.47
N VAL A 16 39.00 1.40 9.71
CA VAL A 16 38.98 0.26 8.80
C VAL A 16 37.52 -0.03 8.49
N ARG A 17 37.13 0.10 7.21
CA ARG A 17 35.81 -0.30 6.73
C ARG A 17 35.65 -1.76 7.12
N GLN A 18 34.82 -2.04 8.12
CA GLN A 18 34.43 -3.41 8.43
C GLN A 18 33.83 -3.99 7.16
N GLU A 19 34.54 -4.95 6.57
CA GLU A 19 33.98 -5.85 5.59
C GLU A 19 32.85 -6.58 6.31
N ARG A 20 31.63 -6.06 6.14
CA ARG A 20 30.41 -6.77 6.52
C ARG A 20 30.51 -8.09 5.76
N THR A 21 30.91 -9.15 6.45
CA THR A 21 30.84 -10.52 5.95
C THR A 21 29.42 -10.66 5.43
N MET A 22 29.27 -10.70 4.10
CA MET A 22 27.97 -10.86 3.46
C MET A 22 27.49 -12.24 3.87
N GLN A 23 26.63 -12.30 4.88
CA GLN A 23 25.86 -13.49 5.19
C GLN A 23 25.17 -13.90 3.89
N PRO A 24 25.24 -15.18 3.48
CA PRO A 24 24.55 -15.65 2.30
C PRO A 24 23.08 -15.24 2.43
N ALA A 25 22.56 -14.51 1.44
CA ALA A 25 21.19 -14.06 1.47
C ALA A 25 20.28 -15.26 1.70
N GLU A 26 19.52 -15.27 2.80
CA GLU A 26 18.49 -16.28 3.01
C GLU A 26 17.61 -16.33 1.75
N GLY A 27 17.33 -17.54 1.26
CA GLY A 27 16.52 -17.73 0.07
C GLY A 27 15.14 -17.04 0.18
N PRO A 28 14.44 -16.82 -0.95
CA PRO A 28 13.17 -16.10 -0.94
C PRO A 28 12.19 -16.76 0.04
N ARG A 29 11.75 -16.02 1.05
CA ARG A 29 10.73 -16.53 1.98
C ARG A 29 9.40 -16.66 1.23
N PRO A 30 8.63 -17.75 1.44
CA PRO A 30 7.33 -17.91 0.82
C PRO A 30 6.38 -16.78 1.26
N TRP A 31 5.55 -16.30 0.33
CA TRP A 31 4.59 -15.23 0.60
C TRP A 31 3.52 -15.68 1.61
N ARG A 32 3.11 -14.76 2.50
CA ARG A 32 2.07 -14.99 3.52
C ARG A 32 1.18 -13.75 3.67
N PHE A 33 -0.09 -13.92 4.01
CA PHE A 33 -1.00 -12.79 4.29
C PHE A 33 -0.50 -11.87 5.41
N SER A 34 0.24 -12.41 6.39
CA SER A 34 0.88 -11.61 7.44
C SER A 34 1.85 -10.57 6.89
N THR A 35 2.39 -10.75 5.68
CA THR A 35 3.26 -9.79 5.00
C THR A 35 2.53 -8.49 4.65
N LEU A 36 1.19 -8.49 4.54
CA LEU A 36 0.40 -7.27 4.37
C LEU A 36 0.46 -6.37 5.61
N LEU A 37 0.61 -6.97 6.80
CA LEU A 37 0.74 -6.24 8.06
C LEU A 37 2.18 -5.76 8.34
N ALA A 38 3.13 -6.08 7.46
CA ALA A 38 4.52 -5.61 7.61
C ALA A 38 4.66 -4.10 7.38
N ALA A 39 3.77 -3.49 6.62
CA ALA A 39 3.74 -2.05 6.43
C ALA A 39 2.31 -1.56 6.13
N PRO A 40 1.90 -0.40 6.70
CA PRO A 40 0.54 0.12 6.55
C PRO A 40 0.11 0.31 5.09
N HIS A 41 0.99 0.83 4.24
CA HIS A 41 0.68 1.07 2.83
C HIS A 41 0.33 -0.22 2.06
N ARG A 42 0.94 -1.36 2.40
CA ARG A 42 0.69 -2.65 1.72
C ARG A 42 -0.75 -3.11 1.96
N LEU A 43 -1.22 -2.97 3.20
CA LEU A 43 -2.59 -3.31 3.56
C LEU A 43 -3.60 -2.44 2.81
N SER A 44 -3.40 -1.12 2.80
CA SER A 44 -4.29 -0.18 2.11
C SER A 44 -4.32 -0.42 0.60
N PHE A 45 -3.15 -0.59 -0.05
CA PHE A 45 -3.11 -0.86 -1.49
C PHE A 45 -3.72 -2.21 -1.86
N PHE A 46 -3.46 -3.25 -1.08
CA PHE A 46 -4.08 -4.56 -1.31
C PHE A 46 -5.61 -4.48 -1.21
N THR A 47 -6.12 -3.83 -0.16
CA THR A 47 -7.56 -3.66 0.03
C THR A 47 -8.18 -2.82 -1.09
N ALA A 48 -7.51 -1.75 -1.52
CA ALA A 48 -7.94 -0.95 -2.68
C ALA A 48 -7.99 -1.80 -3.96
N ALA A 49 -6.99 -2.66 -4.20
CA ALA A 49 -6.96 -3.56 -5.34
C ALA A 49 -8.10 -4.59 -5.30
N CYS A 50 -8.44 -5.12 -4.12
CA CYS A 50 -9.60 -6.01 -3.96
C CYS A 50 -10.90 -5.29 -4.32
N VAL A 51 -11.13 -4.08 -3.78
CA VAL A 51 -12.34 -3.29 -4.08
C VAL A 51 -12.41 -2.93 -5.58
N MET A 52 -11.31 -2.49 -6.17
CA MET A 52 -11.23 -2.19 -7.60
C MET A 52 -11.53 -3.43 -8.46
N SER A 53 -10.93 -4.58 -8.11
CA SER A 53 -11.15 -5.83 -8.86
C SER A 53 -12.60 -6.28 -8.76
N ALA A 54 -13.20 -6.22 -7.58
CA ALA A 54 -14.61 -6.53 -7.38
C ALA A 54 -15.52 -5.57 -8.16
N ALA A 55 -15.23 -4.26 -8.14
CA ALA A 55 -15.99 -3.27 -8.90
C ALA A 55 -15.88 -3.49 -10.42
N ALA A 56 -14.68 -3.86 -10.92
CA ALA A 56 -14.48 -4.19 -12.33
C ALA A 56 -15.25 -5.46 -12.74
N LEU A 57 -15.23 -6.51 -11.91
CA LEU A 57 -16.00 -7.73 -12.14
C LEU A 57 -17.50 -7.46 -12.11
N TRP A 58 -17.98 -6.72 -11.11
CA TRP A 58 -19.37 -6.31 -11.00
C TRP A 58 -19.82 -5.51 -12.23
N TRP A 59 -19.02 -4.53 -12.65
CA TRP A 59 -19.33 -3.73 -13.84
C TRP A 59 -19.30 -4.55 -15.12
N TRP A 60 -18.40 -5.53 -15.22
CA TRP A 60 -18.37 -6.46 -16.34
C TRP A 60 -19.65 -7.30 -16.41
N VAL A 61 -20.16 -7.80 -15.28
CA VAL A 61 -21.45 -8.52 -15.22
C VAL A 61 -22.60 -7.58 -15.61
N GLU A 62 -22.60 -6.33 -15.17
CA GLU A 62 -23.57 -5.30 -15.60
C GLU A 62 -23.51 -5.07 -17.13
N MET A 63 -22.33 -5.09 -17.75
CA MET A 63 -22.20 -4.99 -19.22
C MET A 63 -22.80 -6.22 -19.93
N LEU A 64 -22.59 -7.42 -19.39
CA LEU A 64 -23.23 -8.62 -19.92
C LEU A 64 -24.75 -8.52 -19.83
N ALA A 65 -25.29 -8.05 -18.70
CA ALA A 65 -26.71 -7.85 -18.52
C ALA A 65 -27.30 -6.86 -19.53
N ARG A 66 -26.61 -5.74 -19.76
CA ARG A 66 -27.02 -4.72 -20.75
C ARG A 66 -26.93 -5.21 -22.19
N SER A 67 -25.98 -6.11 -22.48
CA SER A 67 -25.85 -6.73 -23.81
C SER A 67 -26.92 -7.81 -24.08
N GLY A 68 -27.70 -8.21 -23.07
CA GLY A 68 -28.64 -9.34 -23.15
C GLY A 68 -28.00 -10.72 -22.97
N ALA A 69 -26.68 -10.79 -22.78
CA ALA A 69 -25.95 -12.04 -22.52
C ALA A 69 -26.10 -12.56 -21.08
N TRP A 70 -26.69 -11.76 -20.18
CA TRP A 70 -26.93 -12.12 -18.78
C TRP A 70 -28.28 -11.55 -18.32
N PRO A 71 -28.96 -12.16 -17.32
CA PRO A 71 -30.16 -11.57 -16.73
C PRO A 71 -29.90 -10.17 -16.16
N SER A 72 -30.90 -9.30 -16.22
CA SER A 72 -30.81 -7.97 -15.59
C SER A 72 -30.51 -8.12 -14.10
N LEU A 73 -29.51 -7.40 -13.60
CA LEU A 73 -29.31 -7.26 -12.16
C LEU A 73 -30.47 -6.43 -11.62
N ALA A 74 -31.29 -7.00 -10.75
CA ALA A 74 -32.37 -6.29 -10.08
C ALA A 74 -31.76 -5.45 -8.94
N THR A 75 -31.25 -4.27 -9.27
CA THR A 75 -30.62 -3.36 -8.31
C THR A 75 -31.61 -2.30 -7.81
N ALA A 76 -31.66 -2.07 -6.51
CA ALA A 76 -32.50 -1.02 -5.91
C ALA A 76 -32.09 0.40 -6.34
N VAL A 77 -30.82 0.60 -6.70
CA VAL A 77 -30.26 1.85 -7.21
C VAL A 77 -29.73 1.59 -8.62
N PRO A 78 -29.93 2.49 -9.61
CA PRO A 78 -29.38 2.29 -10.94
C PRO A 78 -27.84 2.12 -10.91
N SER A 79 -27.33 1.06 -11.54
CA SER A 79 -25.90 0.74 -11.59
C SER A 79 -25.03 1.89 -12.11
N THR A 80 -25.60 2.77 -12.95
CA THR A 80 -24.91 3.96 -13.48
C THR A 80 -24.54 4.98 -12.40
N PHE A 81 -25.23 4.99 -11.26
CA PHE A 81 -24.88 5.81 -10.09
C PHE A 81 -23.92 5.09 -9.16
N VAL A 82 -24.10 3.79 -8.97
CA VAL A 82 -23.24 2.97 -8.10
C VAL A 82 -21.81 2.94 -8.62
N HIS A 83 -21.62 2.82 -9.94
CA HIS A 83 -20.30 2.75 -10.57
C HIS A 83 -19.38 3.96 -10.25
N PRO A 84 -19.75 5.22 -10.56
CA PRO A 84 -18.90 6.36 -10.23
C PRO A 84 -18.69 6.52 -8.72
N VAL A 85 -19.67 6.13 -7.90
CA VAL A 85 -19.55 6.17 -6.43
C VAL A 85 -18.48 5.19 -5.95
N VAL A 86 -18.49 3.93 -6.38
CA VAL A 86 -17.46 2.96 -5.99
C VAL A 86 -16.09 3.32 -6.57
N MET A 87 -16.05 3.94 -7.75
CA MET A 87 -14.79 4.44 -8.33
C MET A 87 -14.22 5.61 -7.53
N SER A 88 -15.06 6.52 -7.03
CA SER A 88 -14.60 7.76 -6.39
C SER A 88 -14.40 7.61 -4.88
N LEU A 89 -15.27 6.84 -4.23
CA LEU A 89 -15.33 6.71 -2.77
C LEU A 89 -14.98 5.30 -2.28
N GLY A 90 -14.95 4.31 -3.18
CA GLY A 90 -14.62 2.92 -2.88
C GLY A 90 -13.12 2.69 -2.81
N PHE A 91 -12.51 2.45 -3.97
CA PHE A 91 -11.09 2.12 -4.02
C PHE A 91 -10.19 3.34 -3.82
N MET A 92 -10.60 4.52 -4.29
CA MET A 92 -9.72 5.68 -4.38
C MET A 92 -9.25 6.19 -3.01
N PRO A 93 -10.11 6.32 -1.97
CA PRO A 93 -9.65 6.71 -0.64
C PRO A 93 -8.69 5.70 0.00
N LEU A 94 -8.90 4.40 -0.25
CA LEU A 94 -7.99 3.34 0.20
C LEU A 94 -6.63 3.43 -0.50
N PHE A 95 -6.62 3.76 -1.80
CA PHE A 95 -5.40 3.98 -2.57
C PHE A 95 -4.63 5.21 -2.07
N PHE A 96 -5.33 6.32 -1.81
CA PHE A 96 -4.74 7.51 -1.18
C PHE A 96 -4.17 7.23 0.20
N SER A 97 -4.88 6.45 1.03
CA SER A 97 -4.36 5.97 2.31
C SER A 97 -3.03 5.23 2.14
N GLY A 98 -2.95 4.34 1.14
CA GLY A 98 -1.71 3.64 0.79
C GLY A 98 -0.55 4.59 0.52
N PHE A 99 -0.74 5.58 -0.36
CA PHE A 99 0.27 6.59 -0.64
C PHE A 99 0.64 7.43 0.57
N LEU A 100 -0.34 7.84 1.37
CA LEU A 100 -0.06 8.64 2.56
C LEU A 100 0.89 7.89 3.51
N PHE A 101 0.80 6.57 3.57
CA PHE A 101 1.67 5.75 4.41
C PHE A 101 2.99 5.30 3.76
N THR A 102 3.31 5.72 2.53
CA THR A 102 4.65 5.51 1.95
C THR A 102 5.62 6.65 2.32
N ALA A 103 5.12 7.89 2.40
CA ALA A 103 5.95 9.08 2.66
C ALA A 103 5.39 10.05 3.71
N GLY A 104 4.09 10.02 4.00
CA GLY A 104 3.42 10.97 4.90
C GLY A 104 4.04 11.06 6.30
N PRO A 105 4.31 9.94 7.01
CA PRO A 105 4.97 10.02 8.31
C PRO A 105 6.32 10.73 8.27
N LYS A 106 7.09 10.55 7.19
CA LYS A 106 8.38 11.21 7.02
C LYS A 106 8.23 12.71 6.78
N TRP A 107 7.25 13.13 5.99
CA TRP A 107 6.94 14.55 5.78
C TRP A 107 6.52 15.26 7.08
N LEU A 108 5.83 14.53 7.96
CA LEU A 108 5.37 15.03 9.26
C LEU A 108 6.38 14.83 10.41
N GLN A 109 7.58 14.31 10.13
CA GLN A 109 8.59 13.98 11.14
C GLN A 109 8.05 13.04 12.26
N MET A 110 7.12 12.16 11.91
CA MET A 110 6.50 11.19 12.82
C MET A 110 7.21 9.83 12.76
N GLY A 111 7.08 9.06 13.84
CA GLY A 111 7.54 7.66 13.88
C GLY A 111 6.79 6.75 12.90
N GLU A 112 7.32 5.55 12.67
CA GLU A 112 6.68 4.57 11.79
C GLU A 112 5.33 4.11 12.35
N VAL A 113 4.28 4.19 11.52
CA VAL A 113 2.94 3.74 11.88
C VAL A 113 2.84 2.23 11.65
N GLN A 114 2.41 1.50 12.67
CA GLN A 114 2.17 0.06 12.54
C GLN A 114 0.91 -0.21 11.72
N ALA A 115 0.95 -1.18 10.79
CA ALA A 115 -0.20 -1.54 9.96
C ALA A 115 -1.42 -1.95 10.81
N ARG A 116 -1.20 -2.54 11.99
CA ARG A 116 -2.26 -2.96 12.92
C ARG A 116 -3.10 -1.78 13.42
N ALA A 117 -2.53 -0.58 13.50
CA ALA A 117 -3.24 0.60 13.96
C ALA A 117 -4.32 1.07 12.97
N ILE A 118 -4.09 0.85 11.66
CA ILE A 118 -5.03 1.26 10.60
C ILE A 118 -5.90 0.12 10.08
N ALA A 119 -5.56 -1.13 10.44
CA ALA A 119 -6.21 -2.31 9.91
C ALA A 119 -7.73 -2.35 10.11
N PRO A 120 -8.29 -2.02 11.30
CA PRO A 120 -9.73 -2.03 11.48
C PRO A 120 -10.45 -1.09 10.51
N GLY A 121 -9.94 0.13 10.33
CA GLY A 121 -10.53 1.11 9.40
C GLY A 121 -10.45 0.63 7.96
N VAL A 122 -9.26 0.24 7.50
CA VAL A 122 -9.03 -0.22 6.12
C VAL A 122 -9.88 -1.44 5.79
N LEU A 123 -9.90 -2.45 6.67
CA LEU A 123 -10.64 -3.68 6.45
C LEU A 123 -12.16 -3.47 6.50
N THR A 124 -12.65 -2.66 7.44
CA THR A 124 -14.09 -2.37 7.55
C THR A 124 -14.59 -1.60 6.32
N THR A 125 -13.85 -0.58 5.87
CA THR A 125 -14.17 0.14 4.64
C THR A 125 -14.15 -0.80 3.43
N GLY A 126 -13.11 -1.62 3.28
CA GLY A 126 -13.02 -2.59 2.19
C GLY A 126 -14.17 -3.60 2.21
N ALA A 127 -14.46 -4.20 3.36
CA ALA A 127 -15.54 -5.16 3.52
C ALA A 127 -16.91 -4.54 3.22
N GLY A 128 -17.16 -3.31 3.65
CA GLY A 128 -18.40 -2.59 3.35
C GLY A 128 -18.62 -2.39 1.85
N TRP A 129 -17.57 -2.01 1.12
CA TRP A 129 -17.65 -1.88 -0.34
C TRP A 129 -17.84 -3.22 -1.06
N LEU A 130 -17.14 -4.28 -0.61
CA LEU A 130 -17.31 -5.61 -1.18
C LEU A 130 -18.73 -6.16 -0.94
N ALA A 131 -19.27 -5.97 0.27
CA ALA A 131 -20.63 -6.36 0.60
C ALA A 131 -21.65 -5.62 -0.28
N LEU A 132 -21.49 -4.29 -0.44
CA LEU A 132 -22.37 -3.48 -1.28
C LEU A 132 -22.39 -3.94 -2.74
N LEU A 133 -21.26 -4.39 -3.30
CA LEU A 133 -21.19 -4.89 -4.68
C LEU A 133 -21.77 -6.29 -4.84
N CYS A 134 -21.80 -7.10 -3.79
CA CYS A 134 -22.38 -8.45 -3.82
C CYS A 134 -23.91 -8.44 -3.72
N GLY A 135 -24.52 -7.36 -3.22
CA GLY A 135 -25.98 -7.22 -3.04
C GLY A 135 -26.40 -7.26 -1.58
#